data_AF-A0A2R6MXF7-F1
#
_entry.id   AF-A0A2R6MXF7-F1
#
_cell.length_a   1.000
_cell.length_b   1.000
_cell.length_c   1.000
_cell.angle_alpha   90.00
_cell.angle_beta   90.00
_cell.angle_gamma   90.00
#
_symmetry.space_group_name_H-M   'P 1'
#
loop_
_entity.id
_entity.type
_entity.pdbx_description
1 polymer ?
#
loop_
_entity_poly.entity_id
_entity_poly.type
_entity_poly.pdbx_seq_one_letter_code
_entity_poly.pdbx_strand_id
1 'polypeptide(L)'
;MMSLAEFIDDVREREKTLTVFTDDASVVEALRDFFEVQNVAVRRGETEGDGPEDFVVLHEEGEAVAASTLADVRGGLFLDVADPGEPTGGLRTTDAGTP
;
A
#
# COMPACT_ATOMS: atom_id res chain seq x y z
N MET A 1 3.72 34.89 -5.93
CA MET A 1 4.68 33.77 -5.85
C MET A 1 4.57 33.27 -4.42
N MET A 2 4.09 32.04 -4.21
CA MET A 2 3.96 31.47 -2.86
C MET A 2 5.34 31.37 -2.21
N SER A 3 5.42 31.61 -0.91
CA SER A 3 6.61 31.30 -0.12
C SER A 3 6.72 29.79 0.13
N LEU A 4 7.94 29.32 0.43
CA LEU A 4 8.15 27.94 0.84
C LEU A 4 7.38 27.60 2.13
N ALA A 5 7.19 28.56 3.03
CA ALA A 5 6.41 28.38 4.25
C ALA A 5 4.93 28.10 3.93
N GLU A 6 4.32 28.92 3.08
CA GLU A 6 2.93 28.73 2.63
C GLU A 6 2.74 27.40 1.88
N PHE A 7 3.73 26.99 1.08
CA PHE A 7 3.68 25.68 0.43
C PHE A 7 3.77 24.51 1.44
N ILE A 8 4.62 24.64 2.47
CA ILE A 8 4.73 23.62 3.52
C ILE A 8 3.43 23.52 4.32
N ASP A 9 2.80 24.64 4.68
CA ASP A 9 1.52 24.64 5.38
C ASP A 9 0.41 24.00 4.52
N ASP A 10 0.32 24.35 3.24
CA ASP A 10 -0.66 23.79 2.30
C ASP A 10 -0.48 22.28 2.06
N VAL A 11 0.77 21.77 2.11
CA VAL A 11 1.03 20.33 2.12
C VAL A 11 0.55 19.73 3.44
N ARG A 12 0.89 20.30 4.60
CA ARG A 12 0.49 19.78 5.91
C ARG A 12 -1.03 19.73 6.09
N GLU A 13 -1.75 20.72 5.58
CA GLU A 13 -3.22 20.77 5.61
C GLU A 13 -3.86 19.64 4.78
N ARG A 14 -3.13 19.08 3.80
CA ARG A 14 -3.59 17.98 2.94
C ARG A 14 -3.08 16.60 3.38
N GLU A 15 -2.69 16.45 4.65
CA GLU A 15 -2.29 15.15 5.19
C GLU A 15 -3.47 14.18 5.16
N LYS A 16 -3.24 12.98 4.62
CA LYS A 16 -4.23 11.90 4.64
C LYS A 16 -3.95 10.95 5.78
N THR A 17 -4.98 10.30 6.30
CA THR A 17 -4.82 9.26 7.34
C THR A 17 -5.23 7.90 6.80
N LEU A 18 -4.30 6.95 6.77
CA LEU A 18 -4.56 5.54 6.49
C LEU A 18 -4.80 4.80 7.81
N THR A 19 -6.03 4.34 8.04
CA THR A 19 -6.36 3.47 9.17
C THR A 19 -6.28 2.02 8.71
N VAL A 20 -5.49 1.21 9.39
CA VAL A 20 -5.23 -0.20 9.06
C VAL A 20 -5.90 -1.10 10.10
N PHE A 21 -6.76 -2.01 9.63
CA PHE A 21 -7.46 -2.98 10.46
C PHE A 21 -6.88 -4.37 10.17
N THR A 22 -6.01 -4.81 11.07
CA THR A 22 -5.34 -6.11 10.99
C THR A 22 -4.83 -6.52 12.37
N ASP A 23 -4.69 -7.82 12.59
CA ASP A 23 -4.05 -8.38 13.77
C ASP A 23 -2.52 -8.41 13.66
N ASP A 24 -2.00 -8.28 12.43
CA ASP A 24 -0.57 -8.33 12.16
C ASP A 24 0.08 -6.94 12.31
N ALA A 25 0.73 -6.73 13.45
CA ALA A 25 1.45 -5.50 13.73
C ALA A 25 2.59 -5.22 12.72
N SER A 26 3.19 -6.25 12.13
CA SER A 26 4.29 -6.08 11.17
C SER A 26 3.83 -5.41 9.87
N VAL A 27 2.56 -5.60 9.50
CA VAL A 27 1.95 -4.94 8.34
C VAL A 27 1.78 -3.44 8.60
N VAL A 28 1.40 -3.07 9.82
CA VAL A 28 1.25 -1.67 10.20
C VAL A 28 2.61 -0.96 10.18
N GLU A 29 3.66 -1.61 10.65
CA GLU A 29 5.04 -1.07 10.60
C GLU A 29 5.54 -0.95 9.16
N ALA A 30 5.35 -1.97 8.32
CA ALA A 30 5.74 -1.90 6.91
C ALA A 30 5.03 -0.77 6.14
N LEU A 31 3.75 -0.53 6.42
CA LEU A 31 3.00 0.59 5.83
C LEU A 31 3.49 1.94 6.36
N ARG A 32 3.85 2.03 7.65
CA ARG A 32 4.44 3.25 8.22
C ARG A 32 5.76 3.60 7.54
N ASP A 33 6.63 2.61 7.37
CA ASP A 33 7.93 2.79 6.71
C ASP A 33 7.74 3.21 5.25
N PHE A 34 6.79 2.59 4.55
CA PHE A 34 6.47 2.94 3.17
C PHE A 34 5.98 4.39 3.03
N PHE A 35 5.06 4.80 3.91
CA PHE A 35 4.45 6.13 3.87
C PHE A 35 5.25 7.22 4.58
N GLU A 36 6.42 6.92 5.18
CA GLU A 36 7.24 7.88 5.95
C GLU A 36 7.54 9.17 5.19
N VAL A 37 7.84 9.05 3.89
CA VAL A 37 8.20 10.19 3.02
C VAL A 37 7.00 10.81 2.31
N GLN A 38 5.83 10.19 2.43
CA GLN A 38 4.59 10.67 1.86
C GLN A 38 3.78 11.41 2.93
N ASN A 39 2.90 12.30 2.50
CA ASN A 39 2.06 13.08 3.41
C ASN A 39 0.85 12.25 3.89
N VAL A 40 1.11 11.07 4.44
CA VAL A 40 0.12 10.08 4.86
C VAL A 40 0.47 9.55 6.25
N ALA A 41 -0.37 9.85 7.23
CA ALA A 41 -0.27 9.30 8.58
C ALA A 41 -0.88 7.89 8.65
N VAL A 42 -0.16 6.92 9.18
CA VAL A 42 -0.63 5.53 9.31
C VAL A 42 -0.93 5.17 10.77
N ARG A 43 -2.16 4.74 11.03
CA ARG A 43 -2.63 4.31 12.36
C ARG A 43 -3.32 2.95 12.31
N ARG A 44 -3.27 2.22 13.43
CA ARG A 44 -4.03 0.98 13.60
C ARG A 44 -5.45 1.30 14.05
N GLY A 45 -6.42 0.68 13.40
CA GLY A 45 -7.81 0.63 13.85
C GLY A 45 -8.12 -0.71 14.51
N GLU A 46 -9.17 -0.72 15.32
CA GLU A 46 -9.72 -1.92 15.94
C GLU A 46 -11.13 -2.12 15.42
N THR A 47 -11.50 -3.37 15.16
CA THR A 47 -12.86 -3.77 14.79
C THR A 47 -13.49 -4.46 15.99
N GLU A 48 -14.72 -4.08 16.35
CA GLU A 48 -15.47 -4.75 17.42
C GLU A 48 -16.26 -5.95 16.83
N GLY A 49 -16.10 -7.14 17.43
CA GLY A 49 -16.86 -8.36 17.08
C GLY A 49 -16.41 -9.05 15.79
N ASP A 50 -17.31 -9.79 15.13
CA ASP A 50 -17.06 -10.54 13.88
C ASP A 50 -17.02 -9.64 12.63
N GLY A 51 -16.44 -8.44 12.74
CA GLY A 51 -16.32 -7.53 11.62
C GLY A 51 -15.25 -7.97 10.60
N PRO A 52 -15.15 -7.26 9.47
CA PRO A 52 -14.14 -7.57 8.47
C PRO A 52 -12.72 -7.46 9.04
N GLU A 53 -11.86 -8.36 8.58
CA GLU A 53 -10.44 -8.40 8.90
C GLU A 53 -9.62 -7.93 7.68
N ASP A 54 -8.37 -7.53 7.93
CA ASP A 54 -7.37 -7.24 6.91
C ASP A 54 -7.80 -6.25 5.81
N PHE A 55 -8.23 -5.06 6.25
CA PHE A 55 -8.62 -3.97 5.36
C PHE A 55 -8.03 -2.64 5.80
N VAL A 56 -8.07 -1.66 4.90
CA VAL A 56 -7.64 -0.29 5.18
C VAL A 56 -8.70 0.71 4.76
N VAL A 57 -8.71 1.85 5.45
CA VAL A 57 -9.58 2.98 5.12
C VAL A 57 -8.72 4.24 5.07
N LEU A 58 -8.74 4.91 3.92
CA LEU A 58 -8.10 6.20 3.72
C LEU A 58 -9.07 7.31 4.10
N HIS A 59 -8.58 8.24 4.90
CA HIS A 59 -9.31 9.41 5.34
C HIS A 59 -8.64 10.67 4.81
N GLU A 60 -9.47 11.64 4.44
CA GLU A 60 -9.08 13.01 4.13
C GLU A 60 -9.93 13.90 5.03
N GLU A 61 -9.31 14.81 5.80
CA GLU A 61 -9.98 15.70 6.77
C GLU A 61 -10.81 15.00 7.87
N GLY A 62 -10.71 13.68 7.99
CA GLY A 62 -11.44 12.86 8.97
C GLY A 62 -12.51 11.98 8.32
N GLU A 63 -12.83 12.21 7.06
CA GLU A 63 -13.85 11.51 6.30
C GLU A 63 -13.26 10.35 5.51
N ALA A 64 -13.91 9.19 5.55
CA ALA A 64 -13.50 8.03 4.76
C ALA A 64 -13.74 8.31 3.25
N VAL A 65 -12.66 8.37 2.48
CA VAL A 65 -12.70 8.65 1.03
C VAL A 65 -12.45 7.41 0.18
N ALA A 66 -11.80 6.39 0.75
CA ALA A 66 -11.58 5.11 0.08
C ALA A 66 -11.40 3.97 1.10
N ALA A 67 -11.76 2.75 0.69
CA ALA A 67 -11.47 1.53 1.44
C ALA A 67 -10.99 0.44 0.48
N SER A 68 -10.10 -0.42 0.96
CA SER A 68 -9.54 -1.52 0.17
C SER A 68 -9.11 -2.67 1.09
N THR A 69 -8.98 -3.86 0.53
CA THR A 69 -8.40 -4.99 1.26
C THR A 69 -6.88 -4.81 1.38
N LEU A 70 -6.26 -5.38 2.41
CA LEU A 70 -4.80 -5.39 2.49
C LEU A 70 -4.16 -6.15 1.31
N ALA A 71 -4.85 -7.16 0.76
CA ALA A 71 -4.37 -7.89 -0.41
C ALA A 71 -4.24 -6.98 -1.64
N ASP A 72 -5.26 -6.16 -1.92
CA ASP A 72 -5.25 -5.22 -3.04
C ASP A 72 -4.18 -4.13 -2.85
N VAL A 73 -4.05 -3.60 -1.62
CA VAL A 73 -3.01 -2.61 -1.31
C VAL A 73 -1.63 -3.19 -1.49
N ARG A 74 -1.38 -4.44 -1.07
CA ARG A 74 -0.11 -5.12 -1.34
C ARG A 74 0.12 -5.24 -2.84
N GLY A 75 -0.85 -5.72 -3.62
CA GLY A 75 -0.71 -5.83 -5.07
C GLY A 75 -0.47 -4.49 -5.79
N GLY A 76 -0.97 -3.38 -5.24
CA GLY A 76 -0.82 -2.04 -5.82
C GLY A 76 0.44 -1.28 -5.37
N LEU A 77 0.89 -1.46 -4.13
CA LEU A 77 2.10 -0.82 -3.58
C LEU A 77 3.37 -1.58 -3.98
N PHE A 78 3.29 -2.91 -4.04
CA PHE A 78 4.30 -3.76 -4.62
C PHE A 78 3.99 -3.94 -6.11
N LEU A 79 4.24 -2.90 -6.91
CA LEU A 79 4.30 -3.01 -8.38
C LEU A 79 5.03 -4.30 -8.73
N ASP A 80 4.35 -5.26 -9.39
CA ASP A 80 4.87 -6.54 -9.88
C ASP A 80 6.37 -6.74 -9.60
N VAL A 81 6.74 -7.02 -8.34
CA VAL A 81 7.99 -7.72 -8.11
C VAL A 81 7.63 -9.10 -8.58
N ALA A 82 7.84 -9.35 -9.88
CA ALA A 82 7.94 -10.69 -10.39
C ALA A 82 8.72 -11.47 -9.33
N ASP A 83 8.08 -12.49 -8.78
CA ASP A 83 8.67 -13.36 -7.79
C ASP A 83 10.11 -13.66 -8.25
N PRO A 84 11.17 -13.34 -7.48
CA PRO A 84 12.54 -13.62 -7.90
C PRO A 84 12.82 -15.13 -8.10
N GLY A 85 11.81 -15.99 -7.95
CA GLY A 85 11.83 -17.42 -8.22
C GLY A 85 10.96 -17.90 -9.40
N GLU A 86 10.23 -17.06 -10.15
CA GLU A 86 9.61 -17.54 -11.39
C GLU A 86 10.70 -17.72 -12.46
N PRO A 87 11.04 -18.95 -12.89
CA PRO A 87 11.91 -19.12 -14.02
C PRO A 87 11.19 -18.49 -15.22
N THR A 88 11.72 -17.40 -15.75
CA THR A 88 11.40 -16.97 -17.10
C THR A 88 11.69 -18.18 -17.98
N GLY A 89 10.62 -18.87 -18.37
CA GLY A 89 10.67 -20.11 -19.11
C GLY A 89 11.40 -19.84 -20.40
N GLY A 90 12.70 -20.11 -20.38
CA GLY A 90 13.59 -19.94 -21.51
C GLY A 90 12.96 -20.68 -22.68
N LEU A 91 12.84 -19.95 -23.78
CA LEU A 91 12.43 -20.42 -25.08
C LEU A 91 12.92 -21.87 -25.29
N ARG A 92 11.99 -22.85 -25.24
CA ARG A 92 12.29 -24.19 -25.74
C ARG A 92 12.35 -24.09 -27.25
N THR A 93 13.52 -23.77 -27.78
CA THR A 93 13.90 -24.13 -29.14
C THR A 93 13.96 -25.65 -29.20
N THR A 94 12.83 -26.29 -29.50
CA THR A 94 12.86 -27.62 -30.10
C THR A 94 13.01 -27.43 -31.60
N ASP A 95 14.24 -27.13 -32.02
CA ASP A 95 14.69 -27.43 -33.37
C ASP A 95 15.82 -28.45 -33.24
N ALA A 96 15.50 -29.71 -33.54
CA ALA A 96 16.44 -30.72 -34.03
C ALA A 96 15.67 -31.99 -34.44
N GLY A 97 15.46 -32.10 -35.75
CA GLY A 97 15.60 -33.29 -36.59
C GLY A 97 15.27 -34.70 -36.05
N THR A 98 14.27 -35.33 -36.70
CA THR A 98 14.40 -36.52 -37.60
C THR A 98 15.07 -37.79 -37.05
N PRO A 99 14.49 -38.96 -37.38
CA PRO A 99 15.12 -39.81 -38.40
C PRO A 99 14.26 -40.03 -39.65
#